data_AF-A0A418Q120-F1
#
_entry.id   AF-A0A418Q120-F1
#
_cell.length_a   1.000
_cell.length_b   1.000
_cell.length_c   1.000
_cell.angle_alpha   90.00
_cell.angle_beta   90.00
_cell.angle_gamma   90.00
#
_symmetry.space_group_name_H-M   'P 1'
#
loop_
_entity.id
_entity.type
_entity.pdbx_description
1 polymer ?
#
loop_
_entity_poly.entity_id
_entity_poly.type
_entity_poly.pdbx_seq_one_letter_code
_entity_poly.pdbx_strand_id
1 'polypeptide(L)'
;MAEKTLSLQDQFLNSIRRSKTPVTIFLVKGVKLQGIVTWFDAFSLLLRRDGSSQLVYKHAISTIMPAEPPADLVISSVGEGGNGRRPALQDIFLQAAGRQQELMTIFLVNGVMLQGVVGAFDQFSLLLERGGQVQLVYKHAISTMQPHEALRLGEDESGAGDDS
;
A
#
# COMPACT_ATOMS: atom_id res chain seq x y z
N MET A 1 -28.10 7.21 0.06
CA MET A 1 -27.12 6.55 -0.82
C MET A 1 -26.03 6.02 0.09
N ALA A 2 -25.71 4.73 0.06
CA ALA A 2 -24.68 4.17 0.93
C ALA A 2 -23.34 4.88 0.63
N GLU A 3 -22.73 5.49 1.65
CA GLU A 3 -21.37 6.02 1.55
C GLU A 3 -20.45 4.86 1.19
N LYS A 4 -19.97 4.84 -0.05
CA LYS A 4 -19.01 3.84 -0.50
C LYS A 4 -17.69 4.21 0.17
N THR A 5 -17.28 3.46 1.18
CA THR A 5 -15.96 3.60 1.80
C THR A 5 -14.92 3.59 0.69
N LEU A 6 -14.18 4.70 0.54
CA LEU A 6 -13.17 4.83 -0.51
C LEU A 6 -12.02 3.87 -0.21
N SER A 7 -11.48 3.23 -1.26
CA SER A 7 -10.31 2.36 -1.12
C SER A 7 -9.10 3.14 -0.61
N LEU A 8 -8.13 2.47 0.01
CA LEU A 8 -6.86 3.09 0.44
C LEU A 8 -6.22 3.84 -0.74
N GLN A 9 -6.16 3.20 -1.89
CA GLN A 9 -5.62 3.79 -3.11
C GLN A 9 -6.36 5.09 -3.49
N ASP A 10 -7.69 5.08 -3.51
CA ASP A 10 -8.47 6.25 -3.90
C ASP A 10 -8.30 7.39 -2.90
N GLN A 11 -8.27 7.08 -1.60
CA GLN A 11 -8.02 8.08 -0.56
C GLN A 11 -6.64 8.72 -0.72
N PHE A 12 -5.60 7.90 -0.92
CA PHE A 12 -4.24 8.34 -1.15
C PHE A 12 -4.12 9.23 -2.41
N LEU A 13 -4.63 8.74 -3.56
CA LEU A 13 -4.57 9.47 -4.83
C LEU A 13 -5.39 10.78 -4.79
N ASN A 14 -6.54 10.78 -4.13
CA ASN A 14 -7.34 11.99 -3.94
C ASN A 14 -6.61 13.03 -3.09
N SER A 15 -5.96 12.60 -2.01
CA SER A 15 -5.24 13.49 -1.09
C SER A 15 -4.10 14.20 -1.84
N ILE A 16 -3.19 13.46 -2.48
CA ILE A 16 -2.06 14.04 -3.24
C ILE A 16 -2.51 14.91 -4.42
N ARG A 17 -3.64 14.58 -5.06
CA ARG A 17 -4.20 15.36 -6.18
C ARG A 17 -4.74 16.70 -5.68
N ARG A 18 -5.50 16.70 -4.58
CA ARG A 18 -6.12 17.91 -4.02
C ARG A 18 -5.07 18.88 -3.51
N SER A 19 -4.06 18.38 -2.79
CA SER A 19 -2.94 19.18 -2.28
C SER A 19 -1.93 19.58 -3.35
N LYS A 20 -2.02 19.01 -4.56
CA LYS A 20 -1.01 19.13 -5.63
C LYS A 20 0.39 18.74 -5.13
N THR A 21 0.48 17.77 -4.22
CA THR A 21 1.74 17.31 -3.66
C THR A 21 2.63 16.76 -4.78
N PRO A 22 3.87 17.25 -4.93
CA PRO A 22 4.83 16.66 -5.85
C PRO A 22 5.06 15.19 -5.49
N VAL A 23 5.08 14.32 -6.50
CA VAL A 23 5.32 12.88 -6.32
C VAL A 23 6.46 12.40 -7.19
N THR A 24 7.14 11.38 -6.70
CA THR A 24 8.00 10.50 -7.48
C THR A 24 7.28 9.17 -7.69
N ILE A 25 7.11 8.77 -8.94
CA ILE A 25 6.51 7.50 -9.33
C ILE A 25 7.61 6.62 -9.91
N PHE A 26 7.73 5.40 -9.40
CA PHE A 26 8.59 4.38 -10.00
C PHE A 26 7.74 3.39 -10.78
N LEU A 27 8.16 3.11 -12.00
CA LEU A 27 7.56 2.08 -12.82
C LEU A 27 8.15 0.71 -12.48
N VAL A 28 7.41 -0.36 -12.78
CA VAL A 28 7.84 -1.75 -12.59
C VAL A 28 9.20 -2.01 -13.24
N LYS A 29 9.48 -1.39 -14.40
CA LYS A 29 10.78 -1.51 -15.10
C LYS A 29 11.89 -0.60 -14.53
N GLY A 30 11.68 0.05 -13.40
CA GLY A 30 12.66 0.90 -12.72
C GLY A 30 12.73 2.36 -13.22
N VAL A 31 11.97 2.72 -14.26
CA VAL A 31 11.90 4.11 -14.74
C VAL A 31 11.29 5.01 -13.68
N LYS A 32 11.94 6.15 -13.41
CA LYS A 32 11.47 7.17 -12.47
C LYS A 32 10.75 8.29 -13.21
N LEU A 33 9.57 8.65 -12.73
CA LEU A 33 8.77 9.79 -13.19
C LEU A 33 8.57 10.75 -12.01
N GLN A 34 8.49 12.04 -12.29
CA GLN A 34 8.26 13.08 -11.28
C GLN A 34 7.25 14.10 -11.79
N GLY A 35 6.41 14.61 -10.90
CA GLY A 35 5.41 15.61 -11.25
C GLY A 35 4.31 15.68 -10.21
N ILE A 36 3.14 16.17 -10.61
CA ILE A 36 1.94 16.25 -9.77
C ILE A 36 0.84 15.42 -10.40
N VAL A 37 0.13 14.62 -9.60
CA VAL A 37 -1.05 13.89 -10.06
C VAL A 37 -2.21 14.87 -10.18
N THR A 38 -2.80 14.93 -11.37
CA THR A 38 -3.85 15.91 -11.68
C THR A 38 -5.21 15.25 -11.90
N TRP A 39 -5.23 14.03 -12.46
CA TRP A 39 -6.41 13.17 -12.58
C TRP A 39 -6.03 11.71 -12.36
N PHE A 40 -7.02 10.89 -12.03
CA PHE A 40 -6.90 9.44 -12.06
C PHE A 40 -8.29 8.82 -12.26
N ASP A 41 -8.30 7.61 -12.78
CA ASP A 41 -9.47 6.74 -12.86
C ASP A 41 -9.12 5.36 -12.27
N ALA A 42 -9.88 4.32 -12.59
CA ALA A 42 -9.62 2.97 -12.10
C ALA A 42 -8.25 2.41 -12.53
N PHE A 43 -7.77 2.72 -13.75
CA PHE A 43 -6.64 2.06 -14.39
C PHE A 43 -5.45 2.96 -14.71
N SER A 44 -5.62 4.28 -14.63
CA SER A 44 -4.63 5.26 -15.05
C SER A 44 -4.61 6.51 -14.17
N LEU A 45 -3.51 7.25 -14.25
CA LEU A 45 -3.39 8.59 -13.68
C LEU A 45 -2.71 9.53 -14.67
N LEU A 46 -3.03 10.82 -14.57
CA LEU A 46 -2.37 11.87 -15.35
C LEU A 46 -1.33 12.58 -14.48
N LEU A 47 -0.07 12.44 -14.84
CA LEU A 47 1.06 13.11 -14.20
C LEU A 47 1.43 14.35 -15.03
N ARG A 48 1.57 15.51 -14.37
CA ARG A 48 1.98 16.75 -15.01
C ARG A 48 3.32 17.23 -14.47
N ARG A 49 4.20 17.66 -15.37
CA ARG A 49 5.49 18.29 -15.05
C ARG A 49 5.90 19.24 -16.18
N ASP A 50 6.39 20.43 -15.83
CA ASP A 50 6.96 21.41 -16.76
C ASP A 50 6.08 21.72 -17.99
N GLY A 51 4.77 21.84 -17.76
CA GLY A 51 3.78 22.12 -18.82
C GLY A 51 3.33 20.89 -19.63
N SER A 52 4.08 19.78 -19.58
CA SER A 52 3.72 18.51 -20.22
C SER A 52 2.85 17.63 -19.32
N SER A 53 1.93 16.90 -19.95
CA SER A 53 1.07 15.90 -19.31
C SER A 53 1.35 14.52 -19.90
N GLN A 54 1.43 13.51 -19.05
CA GLN A 54 1.63 12.12 -19.44
C GLN A 54 0.60 11.22 -18.75
N LEU A 55 -0.01 10.32 -19.51
CA LEU A 55 -0.89 9.28 -18.99
C LEU A 55 -0.03 8.11 -18.52
N VAL A 56 -0.20 7.70 -17.26
CA VAL A 56 0.53 6.58 -16.66
C VAL A 56 -0.48 5.50 -16.28
N TYR A 57 -0.31 4.30 -16.85
CA TYR A 57 -1.13 3.15 -16.47
C TYR A 57 -0.70 2.56 -15.13
N LYS A 58 -1.64 2.27 -14.24
CA LYS A 58 -1.37 1.77 -12.90
C LYS A 58 -0.67 0.40 -12.88
N HIS A 59 -0.92 -0.45 -13.87
CA HIS A 59 -0.23 -1.75 -14.00
C HIS A 59 1.27 -1.61 -14.30
N ALA A 60 1.71 -0.43 -14.73
CA ALA A 60 3.11 -0.14 -14.99
C ALA A 60 3.79 0.49 -13.77
N ILE A 61 3.04 0.87 -12.73
CA ILE A 61 3.55 1.56 -11.54
C ILE A 61 3.89 0.55 -10.45
N SER A 62 5.10 0.62 -9.90
CA SER A 62 5.45 -0.12 -8.69
C SER A 62 5.11 0.69 -7.43
N THR A 63 5.54 1.95 -7.38
CA THR A 63 5.39 2.79 -6.19
C THR A 63 5.08 4.24 -6.52
N ILE A 64 4.35 4.89 -5.62
CA ILE A 64 4.11 6.34 -5.62
C ILE A 64 4.58 6.88 -4.28
N MET A 65 5.61 7.73 -4.32
CA MET A 65 6.21 8.38 -3.17
C MET A 65 5.91 9.89 -3.24
N PRO A 66 5.06 10.43 -2.36
CA PRO A 66 4.83 11.85 -2.27
C PRO A 66 5.99 12.55 -1.56
N ALA A 67 6.24 13.81 -1.91
CA ALA A 67 7.28 14.64 -1.30
C ALA A 67 6.98 14.92 0.19
N GLU A 68 5.70 14.96 0.54
CA GLU A 68 5.19 15.12 1.90
C GLU A 68 4.05 14.12 2.13
N PRO A 69 3.91 13.56 3.35
CA PRO A 69 2.81 12.67 3.66
C PRO A 69 1.44 13.31 3.38
N PRO A 70 0.46 12.58 2.82
CA PRO A 70 -0.85 13.16 2.54
C PRO A 70 -1.58 13.48 3.85
N ALA A 71 -1.82 14.77 4.13
CA ALA A 71 -2.36 15.25 5.41
C ALA A 71 -3.75 14.67 5.77
N ASP A 72 -4.60 14.46 4.75
CA ASP A 72 -5.97 13.98 4.93
C ASP A 72 -6.08 12.44 4.87
N LEU A 73 -4.97 11.70 4.85
CA LEU A 73 -5.00 10.24 4.76
C LEU A 73 -5.44 9.64 6.10
N VAL A 74 -6.73 9.28 6.19
CA VAL A 74 -7.25 8.52 7.33
C VAL A 74 -6.91 7.05 7.11
N ILE A 75 -5.94 6.56 7.88
CA ILE A 75 -5.63 5.13 7.94
C ILE A 75 -6.71 4.47 8.80
N SER A 76 -7.82 4.12 8.16
CA SER A 76 -8.78 3.20 8.76
C SER A 76 -8.08 1.85 8.87
N SER A 77 -7.77 1.42 10.09
CA SER A 77 -7.12 0.15 10.38
C SER A 77 -8.05 -1.02 10.03
N VAL A 78 -8.23 -1.35 8.76
CA VAL A 78 -9.13 -2.44 8.37
C VAL A 78 -8.68 -3.05 7.04
N GLY A 79 -8.04 -4.22 7.11
CA GLY A 79 -8.07 -5.14 5.98
C GLY A 79 -9.54 -5.49 5.72
N GLU A 80 -10.00 -5.29 4.49
CA GLU A 80 -11.41 -5.42 4.10
C GLU A 80 -12.03 -6.70 4.67
N GLY A 81 -12.81 -6.53 5.75
CA GLY A 81 -13.50 -7.60 6.43
C GLY A 81 -14.55 -8.20 5.51
N GLY A 82 -14.16 -9.25 4.79
CA GLY A 82 -15.05 -10.06 4.00
C GLY A 82 -16.13 -10.69 4.90
N ASN A 83 -17.34 -10.15 4.80
CA ASN A 83 -18.64 -10.78 5.04
C ASN A 83 -18.59 -12.18 5.71
N GLY A 84 -18.36 -12.25 7.03
CA GLY A 84 -18.40 -13.49 7.82
C GLY A 84 -17.49 -14.65 7.36
N ARG A 85 -16.54 -14.41 6.45
CA ARG A 85 -15.64 -15.42 5.90
C ARG A 85 -14.32 -15.40 6.65
N ARG A 86 -13.68 -16.56 6.80
CA ARG A 86 -12.33 -16.65 7.35
C ARG A 86 -11.40 -15.72 6.55
N PRO A 87 -10.58 -14.89 7.23
CA PRO A 87 -9.69 -13.96 6.56
C PRO A 87 -8.72 -14.73 5.65
N ALA A 88 -8.39 -14.15 4.49
CA ALA A 88 -7.42 -14.76 3.60
C ALA A 88 -6.02 -14.74 4.25
N LEU A 89 -5.14 -15.67 3.87
CA LEU A 89 -3.75 -15.72 4.36
C LEU A 89 -3.03 -14.36 4.23
N GLN A 90 -3.26 -13.67 3.12
CA GLN A 90 -2.70 -12.33 2.88
C GLN A 90 -3.16 -11.33 3.94
N ASP A 91 -4.45 -11.34 4.28
CA ASP A 91 -5.01 -10.40 5.24
C ASP A 91 -4.47 -10.70 6.64
N ILE A 92 -4.40 -11.98 7.04
CA ILE A 92 -3.82 -12.41 8.31
C ILE A 92 -2.37 -11.92 8.41
N PHE A 93 -1.56 -12.14 7.36
CA PHE A 93 -0.17 -11.73 7.32
C PHE A 93 0.01 -10.21 7.42
N LEU A 94 -0.71 -9.43 6.60
CA LEU A 94 -0.58 -7.97 6.58
C LEU A 94 -1.17 -7.33 7.84
N GLN A 95 -2.25 -7.88 8.41
CA GLN A 95 -2.78 -7.46 9.70
C GLN A 95 -1.79 -7.74 10.82
N ALA A 96 -1.15 -8.91 10.84
CA ALA A 96 -0.13 -9.24 11.82
C ALA A 96 1.09 -8.32 11.71
N ALA A 97 1.54 -8.01 10.48
CA ALA A 97 2.65 -7.09 10.23
C ALA A 97 2.34 -5.66 10.70
N GLY A 98 1.17 -5.13 10.35
CA GLY A 98 0.75 -3.78 10.78
C GLY A 98 0.51 -3.69 12.28
N ARG A 99 -0.15 -4.68 12.89
CA ARG A 99 -0.42 -4.73 14.34
C ARG A 99 0.86 -4.79 15.17
N GLN A 100 1.83 -5.59 14.74
CA GLN A 100 3.12 -5.73 15.43
C GLN A 100 4.10 -4.59 15.10
N GLN A 101 3.73 -3.67 14.19
CA GLN A 101 4.62 -2.63 13.68
C GLN A 101 5.95 -3.22 13.18
N GLU A 102 5.87 -4.39 12.55
CA GLU A 102 7.03 -5.17 12.15
C GLU A 102 7.75 -4.50 10.99
N LEU A 103 9.08 -4.42 11.08
CA LEU A 103 9.88 -3.87 9.99
C LEU A 103 9.95 -4.89 8.87
N MET A 104 9.38 -4.54 7.72
CA MET A 104 9.35 -5.41 6.56
C MET A 104 10.44 -5.05 5.56
N THR A 105 10.95 -6.05 4.86
CA THR A 105 11.64 -5.91 3.57
C THR A 105 10.72 -6.42 2.47
N ILE A 106 10.33 -5.56 1.53
CA ILE A 106 9.47 -5.86 0.39
C ILE A 106 10.34 -5.88 -0.86
N PHE A 107 10.39 -7.02 -1.54
CA PHE A 107 11.13 -7.18 -2.78
C PHE A 107 10.20 -6.97 -3.97
N LEU A 108 10.53 -6.01 -4.83
CA LEU A 108 9.80 -5.80 -6.08
C LEU A 108 10.26 -6.79 -7.15
N VAL A 109 9.42 -7.03 -8.16
CA VAL A 109 9.71 -7.95 -9.28
C VAL A 109 10.95 -7.57 -10.10
N ASN A 110 11.42 -6.33 -10.00
CA ASN A 110 12.63 -5.84 -10.63
C ASN A 110 13.88 -5.94 -9.73
N GLY A 111 13.77 -6.54 -8.55
CA GLY A 111 14.86 -6.72 -7.58
C GLY A 111 15.07 -5.54 -6.63
N VAL A 112 14.37 -4.42 -6.79
CA VAL A 112 14.45 -3.30 -5.84
C VAL A 112 13.85 -3.71 -4.50
N MET A 113 14.53 -3.34 -3.41
CA MET A 113 14.10 -3.60 -2.04
C MET A 113 13.51 -2.32 -1.44
N LEU A 114 12.30 -2.43 -0.91
CA LEU A 114 11.68 -1.40 -0.09
C LEU A 114 11.70 -1.88 1.35
N GLN A 115 11.85 -0.98 2.31
CA GLN A 115 11.74 -1.35 3.72
C GLN A 115 10.85 -0.36 4.45
N GLY A 116 10.13 -0.84 5.45
CA GLY A 116 9.24 -0.02 6.27
C GLY A 116 8.19 -0.86 6.97
N VAL A 117 7.31 -0.20 7.70
CA VAL A 117 6.16 -0.80 8.37
C VAL A 117 4.94 -0.69 7.47
N VAL A 118 4.10 -1.73 7.45
CA VAL A 118 2.82 -1.69 6.73
C VAL A 118 1.82 -0.87 7.54
N GLY A 119 1.49 0.33 7.06
CA GLY A 119 0.51 1.21 7.72
C GLY A 119 -0.93 0.85 7.37
N ALA A 120 -1.19 0.50 6.10
CA ALA A 120 -2.51 0.16 5.60
C ALA A 120 -2.43 -0.72 4.35
N PHE A 121 -3.51 -1.39 3.98
CA PHE A 121 -3.62 -2.07 2.69
C PHE A 121 -5.09 -2.19 2.23
N ASP A 122 -5.28 -2.31 0.93
CA ASP A 122 -6.55 -2.70 0.28
C ASP A 122 -6.32 -3.88 -0.66
N GLN A 123 -7.31 -4.25 -1.49
CA GLN A 123 -7.19 -5.35 -2.44
C GLN A 123 -5.95 -5.26 -3.38
N PHE A 124 -5.49 -4.07 -3.76
CA PHE A 124 -4.49 -3.88 -4.83
C PHE A 124 -3.20 -3.16 -4.39
N SER A 125 -3.20 -2.53 -3.23
CA SER A 125 -2.12 -1.66 -2.78
C SER A 125 -1.88 -1.78 -1.28
N LEU A 126 -0.69 -1.37 -0.86
CA LEU A 126 -0.32 -1.23 0.54
C LEU A 126 0.39 0.12 0.75
N LEU A 127 0.22 0.67 1.94
CA LEU A 127 0.94 1.84 2.41
C LEU A 127 2.15 1.38 3.22
N LEU A 128 3.34 1.77 2.79
CA LEU A 128 4.59 1.47 3.49
C LEU A 128 5.16 2.75 4.10
N GLU A 129 5.53 2.69 5.37
CA GLU A 129 6.00 3.84 6.15
C GLU A 129 7.43 3.63 6.65
N ARG A 130 8.30 4.62 6.48
CA ARG A 130 9.66 4.60 7.01
C ARG A 130 10.17 6.02 7.24
N GLY A 131 10.63 6.31 8.47
CA GLY A 131 11.28 7.60 8.78
C GLY A 131 10.40 8.82 8.52
N GLY A 132 9.09 8.71 8.81
CA GLY A 132 8.11 9.77 8.55
C GLY A 132 7.71 9.95 7.08
N GLN A 133 8.32 9.18 6.16
CA GLN A 133 7.87 9.10 4.78
C GLN A 133 6.86 7.98 4.62
N VAL A 134 5.90 8.19 3.72
CA VAL A 134 4.89 7.20 3.34
C VAL A 134 4.98 6.98 1.85
N GLN A 135 4.72 5.76 1.38
CA GLN A 135 4.62 5.48 -0.05
C GLN A 135 3.53 4.45 -0.31
N LEU A 136 2.79 4.64 -1.40
CA LEU A 136 1.84 3.66 -1.89
C LEU A 136 2.59 2.65 -2.77
N VAL A 137 2.49 1.37 -2.45
CA VAL A 137 3.09 0.27 -3.19
C VAL A 137 1.98 -0.57 -3.82
N TYR A 138 2.05 -0.79 -5.13
CA TYR A 138 1.09 -1.64 -5.83
C TYR A 138 1.48 -3.12 -5.69
N LYS A 139 0.53 -3.96 -5.28
CA LYS A 139 0.78 -5.38 -4.96
C LYS A 139 1.28 -6.20 -6.15
N HIS A 140 0.85 -5.88 -7.36
CA HIS A 140 1.31 -6.59 -8.57
C HIS A 140 2.80 -6.42 -8.85
N ALA A 141 3.44 -5.38 -8.29
CA ALA A 141 4.87 -5.15 -8.44
C ALA A 141 5.70 -5.83 -7.35
N ILE A 142 5.06 -6.43 -6.33
CA ILE A 142 5.71 -7.12 -5.22
C ILE A 142 5.92 -8.58 -5.59
N SER A 143 7.13 -9.08 -5.37
CA SER A 143 7.46 -10.50 -5.49
C SER A 143 7.35 -11.21 -4.16
N THR A 144 7.95 -10.65 -3.09
CA THR A 144 7.97 -11.23 -1.74
C THR A 144 7.99 -10.14 -0.67
N MET A 145 7.52 -10.50 0.53
CA MET A 145 7.54 -9.65 1.73
C MET A 145 8.13 -10.45 2.88
N GLN A 146 9.19 -9.93 3.49
CA GLN A 146 9.94 -10.59 4.54
C GLN A 146 9.93 -9.73 5.81
N PRO A 147 9.34 -10.20 6.92
CA PRO A 147 9.49 -9.53 8.21
C PRO A 147 10.91 -9.71 8.75
N HIS A 148 11.42 -8.76 9.54
CA HIS A 148 12.74 -8.89 10.16
C HIS A 148 12.70 -9.89 11.31
N GLU A 149 11.58 -9.94 12.03
CA GLU A 149 11.27 -10.90 13.08
C GLU A 149 10.06 -11.78 12.72
N ALA A 150 9.89 -12.91 13.41
CA ALA A 150 8.77 -13.82 13.15
C ALA A 150 7.41 -13.17 13.50
N LEU A 151 6.48 -13.17 12.55
CA LEU A 151 5.13 -12.66 12.76
C LEU A 151 4.25 -13.65 13.52
N ARG A 152 3.57 -13.19 14.56
CA ARG A 152 2.49 -13.94 15.23
C ARG A 152 1.20 -13.90 14.40
N LEU A 153 0.99 -14.92 13.57
CA LEU A 153 -0.16 -15.04 12.67
C LEU A 153 -1.43 -15.58 13.35
N GLY A 154 -1.31 -16.13 14.57
CA GLY A 154 -2.45 -16.61 15.35
C GLY A 154 -2.82 -18.07 15.07
N GLU A 155 -1.91 -18.99 15.39
CA GLU A 155 -2.23 -20.39 15.71
C GLU A 155 -1.46 -20.76 16.99
N ASP A 156 -2.05 -20.51 18.16
CA ASP A 156 -1.54 -20.99 19.47
C ASP A 156 -2.67 -21.07 20.53
N GLU A 157 -3.90 -21.43 20.13
CA GLU A 157 -4.99 -21.79 21.08
C GLU A 157 -5.83 -22.97 20.55
N SER A 158 -5.17 -24.06 20.13
CA SER A 158 -5.81 -25.36 19.90
C SER A 158 -5.07 -26.52 20.57
N GLY A 159 -4.34 -26.24 21.65
CA GLY A 159 -3.54 -27.22 22.37
C GLY A 159 -3.58 -27.05 23.88
N ALA A 160 -4.77 -27.11 24.51
CA ALA A 160 -4.88 -27.39 25.94
C ALA A 160 -6.29 -27.93 26.28
N GLY A 161 -6.37 -29.24 26.57
CA GLY A 161 -7.42 -29.79 27.42
C GLY A 161 -8.44 -30.74 26.76
N ASP A 162 -7.98 -31.82 26.13
CA ASP A 162 -8.75 -33.07 26.11
C ASP A 162 -7.82 -34.20 26.54
N ASP A 163 -7.56 -34.26 27.85
CA ASP A 163 -7.18 -35.49 28.54
C ASP A 163 -7.40 -35.30 30.04
N SER A 164 -8.59 -35.64 30.54
CA SER A 164 -8.90 -36.07 31.92
C SER A 164 -10.36 -36.51 32.02
#